data_AF-A0A818PK57-F1
#
_entry.id   AF-A0A818PK57-F1
#
_cell.length_a   1.000
_cell.length_b   1.000
_cell.length_c   1.000
_cell.angle_alpha   90.00
_cell.angle_beta   90.00
_cell.angle_gamma   90.00
#
_symmetry.space_group_name_H-M   'P 1'
#
loop_
_entity.id
_entity.type
_entity.pdbx_description
1 polymer ?
#
loop_
_entity_poly.entity_id
_entity_poly.type
_entity_poly.pdbx_seq_one_letter_code
_entity_poly.pdbx_strand_id
1 'polypeptide(L)'
;MEKPAEYHRPLTLNDVSSIRSYIRSHSAVRANFQKDKDYKRTQDDFYRMQLDSAAGHHSRTRDNMVRVYHSYLGTTPGSRKAVRDLCDQLPLNTTKTTVESTV
;
A
#
# COMPACT_ATOMS: atom_id res chain seq x y z
N MET A 1 -24.61 -9.01 11.53
CA MET A 1 -23.97 -8.16 12.57
C MET A 1 -25.05 -7.27 13.14
N GLU A 2 -25.54 -7.60 14.32
CA GLU A 2 -26.62 -6.83 14.97
C GLU A 2 -26.08 -5.48 15.43
N LYS A 3 -26.81 -4.42 15.06
CA LYS A 3 -26.60 -3.05 15.54
C LYS A 3 -26.79 -3.07 17.06
N PRO A 4 -25.88 -2.52 17.89
CA PRO A 4 -26.09 -2.50 19.33
C PRO A 4 -27.41 -1.78 19.62
N ALA A 5 -28.24 -2.43 20.45
CA ALA A 5 -29.57 -1.97 20.86
C ALA A 5 -29.56 -0.50 21.27
N GLU A 6 -30.63 0.22 20.93
CA GLU A 6 -30.81 1.65 21.16
C GLU A 6 -30.36 2.07 22.57
N TYR A 7 -29.30 2.88 22.63
CA TYR A 7 -28.77 3.43 23.88
C TYR A 7 -29.71 4.52 24.41
N HIS A 8 -30.73 4.14 25.17
CA HIS A 8 -31.55 5.08 25.96
C HIS A 8 -30.92 5.47 27.30
N ARG A 9 -29.73 4.96 27.63
CA ARG A 9 -29.00 5.33 28.86
C ARG A 9 -27.97 6.43 28.60
N PRO A 10 -27.75 7.37 29.54
CA PRO A 10 -26.67 8.34 29.43
C PRO A 10 -25.31 7.66 29.29
N LEU A 11 -24.46 8.19 28.41
CA LEU A 11 -23.08 7.73 28.27
C LEU A 11 -22.30 8.03 29.56
N THR A 12 -21.66 7.00 30.12
CA THR A 12 -20.86 7.10 31.34
C THR A 12 -19.36 6.96 31.05
N LEU A 13 -18.52 7.31 32.02
CA LEU A 13 -17.05 7.17 31.88
C LEU A 13 -16.62 5.72 31.63
N ASN A 14 -17.38 4.74 32.13
CA ASN A 14 -17.12 3.32 31.93
C ASN A 14 -17.33 2.88 30.46
N ASP A 15 -18.20 3.58 29.71
CA ASP A 15 -18.47 3.28 28.30
C ASP A 15 -17.32 3.74 27.37
N VAL A 16 -16.42 4.59 27.86
CA VAL A 16 -15.36 5.19 27.01
C VAL A 16 -14.41 4.11 26.45
N SER A 17 -14.13 3.06 27.21
CA SER A 17 -13.25 1.98 26.74
C SER A 17 -13.88 1.15 25.61
N SER A 18 -15.16 0.78 25.76
CA SER A 18 -15.90 0.02 24.74
C SER A 18 -16.11 0.86 23.48
N ILE A 19 -16.44 2.15 23.64
CA ILE A 19 -16.56 3.09 22.51
C ILE A 19 -15.24 3.26 21.77
N ARG A 20 -14.11 3.44 22.47
CA ARG A 20 -12.79 3.53 21.82
C ARG A 20 -12.45 2.27 21.05
N SER A 21 -12.76 1.10 21.60
CA SER A 21 -12.54 -0.19 20.95
C SER A 21 -13.42 -0.36 19.70
N TYR A 22 -14.69 0.05 19.79
CA TYR A 22 -15.61 0.07 18.65
C TYR A 22 -15.12 1.00 17.54
N ILE A 23 -14.74 2.24 17.87
CA ILE A 23 -14.23 3.21 16.88
C ILE A 23 -12.97 2.67 16.20
N ARG A 24 -12.03 2.12 16.97
CA ARG A 24 -10.78 1.55 16.43
C ARG A 24 -11.03 0.38 15.49
N SER A 25 -11.91 -0.55 15.86
CA SER A 25 -12.22 -1.70 15.02
C SER A 25 -12.86 -1.27 13.70
N HIS A 26 -13.82 -0.34 13.73
CA HIS A 26 -14.50 0.15 12.54
C HIS A 26 -13.58 0.98 11.64
N SER A 27 -12.73 1.82 12.23
CA SER A 27 -11.75 2.60 11.47
C SER A 27 -10.68 1.70 10.84
N ALA A 28 -10.24 0.65 11.53
CA ALA A 28 -9.30 -0.33 10.99
C ALA A 28 -9.88 -1.10 9.80
N VAL A 29 -11.13 -1.55 9.89
CA VAL A 29 -11.82 -2.23 8.76
C VAL A 29 -11.89 -1.29 7.55
N ARG A 30 -12.29 -0.03 7.74
CA ARG A 30 -12.36 0.96 6.67
C ARG A 30 -10.98 1.28 6.08
N ALA A 31 -9.95 1.38 6.92
CA ALA A 31 -8.59 1.63 6.49
C ALA A 31 -8.04 0.47 5.65
N ASN A 32 -8.32 -0.78 6.04
CA ASN A 32 -7.94 -1.97 5.27
C ASN A 32 -8.66 -2.00 3.92
N PHE A 33 -9.97 -1.76 3.90
CA PHE A 33 -10.73 -1.68 2.65
C PHE A 33 -10.18 -0.60 1.71
N GLN A 34 -9.85 0.59 2.24
CA GLN A 34 -9.25 1.65 1.44
C GLN A 34 -7.87 1.26 0.91
N LYS A 35 -7.05 0.60 1.74
CA LYS A 35 -5.74 0.09 1.34
C LYS A 35 -5.84 -0.89 0.17
N ASP A 36 -6.80 -1.82 0.21
CA ASP A 36 -7.02 -2.79 -0.86
C ASP A 36 -7.56 -2.16 -2.13
N LYS A 37 -8.45 -1.15 -1.99
CA LYS A 37 -8.95 -0.36 -3.12
C LYS A 37 -7.81 0.41 -3.80
N ASP A 38 -6.98 1.09 -3.03
CA ASP A 38 -5.82 1.82 -3.54
C ASP A 38 -4.83 0.88 -4.22
N TYR A 39 -4.59 -0.31 -3.63
CA TYR A 39 -3.73 -1.32 -4.20
C TYR A 39 -4.19 -1.74 -5.60
N LYS A 40 -5.46 -2.13 -5.74
CA LYS A 40 -6.04 -2.54 -7.03
C LYS A 40 -6.00 -1.42 -8.06
N ARG A 41 -6.43 -0.22 -7.68
CA ARG A 41 -6.39 0.95 -8.58
C ARG A 41 -4.97 1.19 -9.09
N THR A 42 -3.97 1.13 -8.22
CA THR A 42 -2.58 1.34 -8.62
C THR A 42 -2.03 0.23 -9.51
N GLN A 43 -2.47 -1.02 -9.35
CA GLN A 43 -2.17 -2.08 -10.31
C GLN A 43 -2.76 -1.76 -11.69
N ASP A 44 -4.03 -1.36 -11.75
CA ASP A 44 -4.68 -1.01 -13.02
C ASP A 44 -4.00 0.18 -13.70
N ASP A 45 -3.68 1.23 -12.94
CA ASP A 45 -2.98 2.42 -13.44
C ASP A 45 -1.60 2.07 -14.00
N PHE A 46 -0.87 1.17 -13.32
CA PHE A 46 0.45 0.72 -13.77
C PHE A 46 0.42 0.10 -15.18
N TYR A 47 -0.54 -0.78 -15.43
CA TYR A 47 -0.69 -1.41 -16.76
C TYR A 47 -1.32 -0.49 -17.79
N ARG A 48 -2.27 0.37 -17.40
CA ARG A 48 -2.86 1.37 -18.31
C ARG A 48 -1.83 2.35 -18.83
N MET A 49 -0.86 2.70 -18.00
CA MET A 49 0.26 3.56 -18.36
C MET A 49 1.39 2.80 -19.07
N GLN A 50 1.25 1.48 -19.30
CA GLN A 50 2.24 0.62 -19.95
C GLN A 50 3.60 0.64 -19.24
N LEU A 51 3.59 0.75 -17.91
CA LEU A 51 4.82 0.86 -17.13
C LEU A 51 5.62 -0.44 -17.09
N ASP A 52 4.98 -1.56 -17.43
CA ASP A 52 5.56 -2.87 -17.65
C ASP A 52 6.49 -2.92 -18.87
N SER A 53 6.25 -2.07 -19.88
CA SER A 53 7.12 -1.98 -21.07
C SER A 53 8.49 -1.37 -20.75
N ALA A 54 8.66 -0.79 -19.56
CA ALA A 54 9.93 -0.22 -19.11
C ALA A 54 11.06 -1.26 -18.97
N ALA A 55 10.72 -2.55 -18.98
CA ALA A 55 11.68 -3.65 -19.06
C ALA A 55 12.55 -3.60 -20.34
N GLY A 56 12.04 -3.01 -21.43
CA GLY A 56 12.75 -2.89 -22.70
C GLY A 56 13.75 -1.71 -22.77
N HIS A 57 13.78 -0.85 -21.76
CA HIS A 57 14.68 0.31 -21.73
C HIS A 57 16.04 -0.02 -21.10
N HIS A 58 17.06 0.79 -21.42
CA HIS A 58 18.37 0.70 -20.77
C HIS A 58 18.21 0.80 -19.24
N SER A 59 18.99 -0.03 -18.51
CA SER A 59 19.01 -0.11 -17.03
C SER A 59 18.89 1.24 -16.31
N ARG A 60 19.67 2.27 -16.70
CA ARG A 60 19.63 3.59 -16.05
C ARG A 60 18.30 4.32 -16.24
N THR A 61 17.70 4.21 -17.42
CA THR A 61 16.36 4.77 -17.69
C THR A 61 15.32 4.06 -16.86
N ARG A 62 15.39 2.73 -16.78
CA ARG A 62 14.48 1.92 -15.95
C ARG A 62 14.57 2.28 -14.47
N ASP A 63 15.77 2.46 -13.91
CA ASP A 63 15.93 2.84 -12.51
C ASP A 63 15.31 4.22 -12.21
N ASN A 64 15.45 5.17 -13.13
CA ASN A 64 14.80 6.47 -13.02
C ASN A 64 13.28 6.35 -13.13
N MET A 65 12.77 5.51 -14.03
CA MET A 65 11.33 5.27 -14.16
C MET A 65 10.74 4.65 -12.89
N VAL A 66 11.40 3.65 -12.30
CA VAL A 66 11.00 3.05 -11.01
C VAL A 66 10.87 4.12 -9.92
N ARG A 67 11.84 5.04 -9.82
CA ARG A 67 11.78 6.18 -8.87
C ARG A 67 10.58 7.10 -9.12
N VAL A 68 10.27 7.37 -10.38
CA VAL A 68 9.10 8.17 -10.76
C VAL A 68 7.80 7.45 -10.39
N TYR A 69 7.71 6.13 -10.62
CA TYR A 69 6.54 5.33 -10.26
C TYR A 69 6.28 5.36 -8.76
N HIS A 70 7.33 5.19 -7.95
CA HIS A 70 7.22 5.29 -6.50
C HIS A 70 6.76 6.67 -6.05
N SER A 71 7.24 7.74 -6.69
CA SER A 71 6.84 9.12 -6.34
C SER A 71 5.40 9.43 -6.74
N TYR A 72 4.98 9.02 -7.95
CA TYR A 72 3.70 9.42 -8.53
C TYR A 72 2.54 8.53 -8.06
N LEU A 73 2.76 7.22 -8.05
CA LEU A 73 1.72 6.25 -7.69
C LEU A 73 1.76 5.89 -6.20
N GLY A 74 2.93 5.92 -5.56
CA GLY A 74 3.16 5.50 -4.17
C GLY A 74 2.77 6.52 -3.09
N THR A 75 1.66 7.24 -3.25
CA THR A 75 1.23 8.26 -2.29
C THR A 75 0.49 7.72 -1.06
N THR A 76 -0.12 6.53 -1.14
CA THR A 76 -0.84 5.90 -0.02
C THR A 76 -0.18 4.59 0.40
N PRO A 77 -0.45 4.04 1.61
CA PRO A 77 0.12 2.76 2.03
C PRO A 77 -0.27 1.60 1.11
N GLY A 78 -1.49 1.62 0.55
CA GLY A 78 -1.96 0.61 -0.40
C GLY A 78 -1.23 0.70 -1.73
N SER A 79 -1.13 1.92 -2.28
CA SER A 79 -0.46 2.14 -3.55
C SER A 79 1.06 1.92 -3.47
N ARG A 80 1.72 2.29 -2.36
CA ARG A 80 3.15 1.97 -2.15
C ARG A 80 3.42 0.48 -2.20
N LYS A 81 2.55 -0.32 -1.57
CA LYS A 81 2.66 -1.78 -1.62
C LYS A 81 2.53 -2.26 -3.06
N ALA A 82 1.51 -1.79 -3.79
CA ALA A 82 1.30 -2.15 -5.20
C ALA A 82 2.51 -1.82 -6.07
N VAL A 83 3.02 -0.58 -6.02
CA VAL A 83 4.17 -0.16 -6.83
C VAL A 83 5.40 -1.00 -6.53
N ARG A 84 5.69 -1.28 -5.25
CA ARG A 84 6.83 -2.14 -4.89
C ARG A 84 6.65 -3.54 -5.48
N ASP A 85 5.50 -4.16 -5.24
CA ASP A 85 5.23 -5.53 -5.71
C ASP A 85 5.27 -5.63 -7.26
N LEU A 86 4.90 -4.56 -7.98
CA LEU A 86 4.96 -4.48 -9.46
C LEU A 86 6.37 -4.20 -9.98
N CYS A 87 7.10 -3.26 -9.35
CA CYS A 87 8.48 -2.94 -9.73
C CYS A 87 9.44 -4.12 -9.46
N ASP A 88 9.18 -4.93 -8.42
CA ASP A 88 9.95 -6.14 -8.13
C ASP A 88 9.79 -7.22 -9.23
N GLN A 89 8.69 -7.17 -10.01
CA GLN A 89 8.47 -8.06 -11.16
C GLN A 89 9.16 -7.56 -12.43
N LEU A 90 9.60 -6.30 -12.47
CA LEU A 90 10.42 -5.81 -13.57
C LEU A 90 11.81 -6.46 -13.48
N PRO A 91 12.41 -6.89 -14.60
CA PRO A 91 13.70 -7.56 -14.60
C PRO A 91 14.83 -6.58 -14.24
N LEU A 92 14.97 -6.20 -12.97
CA LEU A 92 16.06 -5.36 -12.50
C LEU A 92 17.37 -6.16 -12.59
N ASN A 93 18.40 -5.59 -13.24
CA ASN A 93 19.77 -6.10 -13.16
C ASN A 93 20.23 -5.83 -11.74
N THR A 94 19.98 -6.81 -10.87
CA THR A 94 20.49 -6.84 -9.51
C THR A 94 21.97 -7.17 -9.58
N THR A 95 22.81 -6.18 -9.88
CA THR A 95 24.16 -6.17 -9.31
C THR A 95 23.99 -5.88 -7.82
N LYS A 96 23.56 -6.91 -7.07
CA LYS A 96 23.94 -7.01 -5.67
C LYS A 96 25.45 -7.19 -5.70
N THR A 97 26.19 -6.09 -5.59
CA THR A 97 27.58 -6.13 -5.14
C THR A 97 27.52 -6.67 -3.72
N THR A 98 27.49 -7.99 -3.60
CA THR A 98 27.88 -8.70 -2.39
C THR A 98 29.34 -8.33 -2.21
N VAL A 99 29.60 -7.32 -1.38
CA VAL A 99 30.92 -7.12 -0.79
C VAL A 99 31.12 -8.33 0.10
N GLU A 100 31.73 -9.37 -0.47
CA GLU A 100 32.33 -10.45 0.27
C GLU A 100 33.44 -9.83 1.12
N SER A 101 33.13 -9.56 2.39
CA SER A 101 34.15 -9.36 3.42
C SER A 101 34.95 -10.65 3.53
N THR A 102 36.03 -10.72 2.77
CA THR A 102 37.07 -11.72 2.92
C THR A 102 38.04 -11.18 3.98
N VAL A 103 38.03 -11.88 5.12
CA VAL A 103 39.10 -12.10 6.13
C VAL A 103 40.06 -10.93 6.41
#